data_AF-A0A2V2NBQ3-F1
#
_entry.id   AF-A0A2V2NBQ3-F1
#
_cell.length_a   1.000
_cell.length_b   1.000
_cell.length_c   1.000
_cell.angle_alpha   90.00
_cell.angle_beta   90.00
_cell.angle_gamma   90.00
#
_symmetry.space_group_name_H-M   'P 1'
#
loop_
_entity.id
_entity.type
_entity.pdbx_description
1 polymer ?
#
loop_
_entity_poly.entity_id
_entity_poly.type
_entity_poly.pdbx_seq_one_letter_code
_entity_poly.pdbx_strand_id
1 'polypeptide(L)' 'MGTGTISLSDDVEKRFRETITRECGNKKGALSSAITEAIELWIKEVDIRSLAEEGRRLLAKEHDIGKWQYSNRKELYERT' A
#
# COMPACT_ATOMS: atom_id res chain seq x y z
N MET A 1 8.72 -12.41 -19.07
CA MET A 1 7.51 -11.55 -19.04
C MET A 1 6.31 -12.46 -19.07
N GLY A 2 5.49 -12.46 -18.00
CA GLY A 2 4.18 -13.11 -18.05
C GLY A 2 3.20 -12.22 -18.81
N THR A 3 2.32 -12.83 -19.62
CA THR A 3 1.24 -12.11 -20.30
C THR A 3 -0.08 -12.51 -19.63
N GLY A 4 -0.81 -11.52 -19.15
CA GLY A 4 -2.16 -11.69 -18.60
C GLY A 4 -3.14 -10.83 -19.39
N THR A 5 -4.33 -11.38 -19.66
CA THR A 5 -5.43 -10.58 -20.22
C THR A 5 -6.26 -10.07 -19.06
N ILE A 6 -6.45 -8.76 -18.98
CA ILE A 6 -7.16 -8.09 -17.89
C ILE A 6 -8.31 -7.31 -18.50
N SER A 7 -9.52 -7.52 -17.99
CA SER A 7 -10.69 -6.73 -18.38
C SER A 7 -10.88 -5.59 -17.38
N LEU A 8 -10.84 -4.36 -17.88
CA LEU A 8 -11.12 -3.14 -17.13
C LEU A 8 -12.42 -2.54 -17.67
N SER A 9 -13.16 -1.83 -16.83
CA SER A 9 -14.27 -1.00 -17.30
C SER A 9 -13.74 0.14 -18.19
N ASP A 10 -14.45 0.48 -19.27
CA ASP A 10 -14.07 1.53 -20.22
C ASP A 10 -13.68 2.87 -19.56
N ASP A 11 -14.42 3.31 -18.54
CA ASP A 11 -14.11 4.57 -17.83
C ASP A 11 -12.71 4.55 -17.20
N VAL A 12 -12.38 3.43 -16.54
CA VAL A 12 -11.09 3.24 -15.88
C VAL A 12 -9.97 3.15 -16.91
N GLU A 13 -10.15 2.39 -18.00
CA GLU A 13 -9.14 2.30 -19.06
C GLU A 13 -8.87 3.69 -19.68
N LYS A 14 -9.94 4.44 -19.98
CA LYS A 14 -9.84 5.76 -20.59
C LYS A 14 -9.07 6.74 -19.70
N ARG A 15 -9.48 6.85 -18.43
CA ARG A 15 -8.81 7.72 -17.44
C ARG A 15 -7.36 7.32 -17.22
N PHE A 16 -7.07 6.02 -17.21
CA PHE A 16 -5.72 5.51 -17.06
C PHE A 16 -4.83 5.90 -18.24
N ARG A 17 -5.30 5.72 -19.49
CA ARG A 17 -4.59 6.16 -20.69
C ARG A 17 -4.36 7.67 -20.75
N GLU A 18 -5.36 8.46 -20.37
CA GLU A 18 -5.23 9.93 -20.30
C GLU A 18 -4.14 10.34 -19.30
N THR A 19 -4.12 9.69 -18.13
CA THR A 19 -3.12 9.92 -17.09
C THR A 19 -1.72 9.56 -17.59
N ILE A 20 -1.54 8.39 -18.21
CA ILE A 20 -0.24 7.98 -18.77
C ILE A 20 0.24 8.95 -19.84
N THR A 21 -0.67 9.39 -20.71
CA THR A 21 -0.36 10.33 -21.79
C THR A 21 0.10 11.67 -21.21
N ARG A 22 -0.49 12.12 -20.10
CA ARG A 22 -0.09 13.35 -19.40
C ARG A 22 1.26 13.23 -18.70
N GLU A 23 1.49 12.14 -17.96
CA GLU A 23 2.70 11.99 -17.11
C GLU A 23 3.92 11.50 -17.90
N CYS A 24 3.74 10.56 -18.82
CA CYS A 24 4.83 9.90 -19.57
C CYS A 24 4.95 10.33 -21.04
N GLY A 25 3.97 11.07 -21.56
CA GLY A 25 3.88 11.38 -22.98
C GLY A 25 3.55 10.15 -23.84
N ASN A 26 3.75 10.26 -25.16
CA ASN A 26 3.43 9.21 -26.13
C ASN A 26 4.59 8.22 -26.38
N LYS A 27 5.21 7.71 -25.31
CA LYS A 27 6.32 6.75 -25.44
C LYS A 27 5.81 5.32 -25.64
N LYS A 28 6.39 4.62 -26.62
CA LYS A 28 6.10 3.20 -26.88
C LYS A 28 6.45 2.36 -25.64
N GLY A 29 5.46 1.68 -25.07
CA GLY A 29 5.62 0.87 -23.85
C GLY A 29 5.21 1.56 -22.54
N ALA A 30 4.80 2.83 -22.57
CA ALA A 30 4.37 3.55 -21.36
C ALA A 30 3.17 2.87 -20.67
N LEU A 31 2.22 2.33 -21.44
CA LEU A 31 1.06 1.61 -20.89
C LEU A 31 1.47 0.36 -20.11
N SER A 32 2.31 -0.50 -20.70
CA SER A 32 2.77 -1.72 -20.03
C SER A 32 3.61 -1.41 -18.79
N SER A 33 4.42 -0.35 -18.84
CA SER A 33 5.19 0.12 -17.68
C SER A 33 4.28 0.59 -16.55
N ALA A 34 3.29 1.42 -16.85
CA ALA A 34 2.35 1.94 -15.87
C ALA A 34 1.46 0.83 -15.27
N ILE A 35 1.06 -0.16 -16.06
CA ILE A 35 0.34 -1.35 -15.55
C ILE A 35 1.21 -2.11 -14.57
N THR A 36 2.49 -2.32 -14.90
CA THR A 36 3.43 -3.03 -14.03
C THR A 36 3.60 -2.28 -12.71
N GLU A 37 3.84 -0.97 -12.78
CA GLU A 37 3.98 -0.11 -11.60
C GLU A 37 2.71 -0.11 -10.73
N ALA A 38 1.53 -0.01 -11.33
CA ALA A 38 0.26 -0.05 -10.60
C ALA A 38 0.06 -1.39 -9.87
N ILE A 39 0.43 -2.50 -10.49
CA ILE A 39 0.36 -3.83 -9.88
C ILE A 39 1.36 -3.94 -8.71
N GLU A 40 2.60 -3.48 -8.88
CA GLU A 40 3.62 -3.50 -7.83
C GLU A 40 3.21 -2.66 -6.61
N LEU A 41 2.66 -1.46 -6.85
CA LEU A 41 2.15 -0.59 -5.79
C LEU A 41 0.99 -1.26 -5.04
N TRP A 42 0.08 -1.92 -5.75
CA TRP A 42 -1.03 -2.64 -5.12
C TRP A 42 -0.55 -3.81 -4.26
N ILE A 43 0.37 -4.64 -4.76
CA ILE A 43 0.96 -5.75 -3.99
C ILE A 43 1.61 -5.22 -2.71
N LYS A 44 2.43 -4.17 -2.82
CA LYS A 44 3.09 -3.56 -1.68
C LYS A 44 2.10 -3.03 -0.65
N GLU A 45 1.02 -2.40 -1.08
CA GLU A 45 -0.01 -1.89 -0.18
C GLU A 45 -0.73 -3.04 0.55
N VAL A 46 -1.05 -4.12 -0.15
CA VAL A 46 -1.66 -5.31 0.45
C VAL A 46 -0.73 -5.97 1.47
N ASP A 47 0.56 -6.12 1.15
CA ASP A 47 1.55 -6.69 2.06
C ASP A 47 1.70 -5.86 3.34
N ILE A 48 1.76 -4.52 3.20
CA ILE A 48 1.82 -3.61 4.36
C ILE A 48 0.57 -3.77 5.23
N ARG A 49 -0.61 -3.86 4.62
CA ARG A 49 -1.87 -4.06 5.37
C ARG A 49 -1.86 -5.39 6.12
N SER A 50 -1.40 -6.47 5.47
CA SER A 50 -1.25 -7.79 6.08
C SER A 50 -0.31 -7.76 7.29
N LEU A 51 0.86 -7.12 7.14
CA LEU A 51 1.83 -6.97 8.23
C LEU A 51 1.24 -6.17 9.41
N ALA A 52 0.51 -5.10 9.12
CA ALA A 52 -0.14 -4.28 10.15
C ALA A 52 -1.27 -5.02 10.88
N GLU A 53 -1.99 -5.91 10.20
CA GLU A 53 -2.99 -6.79 10.82
C GLU A 53 -2.34 -7.87 11.67
N GLU A 54 -1.26 -8.48 11.19
CA GLU A 54 -0.53 -9.52 11.92
C GLU A 54 0.16 -8.97 13.16
N GLY A 55 0.79 -7.78 13.06
CA GLY A 55 1.34 -7.06 14.21
C GLY A 55 0.27 -6.72 15.25
N ARG A 56 -0.92 -6.28 14.82
CA ARG A 56 -2.07 -6.06 15.72
C ARG A 56 -2.53 -7.35 16.39
N ARG A 57 -2.56 -8.46 15.65
CA ARG A 57 -2.94 -9.77 16.17
C ARG A 57 -1.93 -10.30 17.20
N LEU A 58 -0.63 -10.14 16.96
CA LEU A 58 0.42 -10.51 17.91
C LEU A 58 0.32 -9.66 19.18
N LEU A 59 0.14 -8.34 19.05
CA LEU A 59 -0.09 -7.46 20.20
C LEU A 59 -1.35 -7.85 20.99
N ALA A 60 -2.43 -8.23 20.31
CA ALA A 60 -3.66 -8.67 20.95
C ALA A 60 -3.55 -10.06 21.61
N LYS A 61 -2.66 -10.93 21.12
CA LYS A 61 -2.47 -12.29 21.64
C LYS A 61 -1.49 -12.34 22.81
N GLU A 62 -0.46 -11.51 22.78
CA GLU A 62 0.66 -11.59 23.72
C GLU A 62 0.46 -10.77 25.00
N HIS A 63 -0.51 -9.86 25.06
CA HIS A 63 -0.47 -8.88 26.15
C HIS A 63 -1.85 -8.59 26.79
N ASP A 64 -2.05 -9.18 27.97
CA ASP A 64 -2.57 -8.48 29.15
C ASP A 64 -1.64 -7.26 29.36
N ILE A 65 -1.82 -6.22 28.54
CA ILE A 65 -1.18 -4.92 28.75
C ILE A 65 -1.88 -4.41 30.00
N GLY A 66 -1.31 -4.70 31.17
CA GLY A 66 -1.77 -4.12 32.42
C GLY A 66 -2.02 -2.63 32.23
N LYS A 67 -3.02 -2.07 32.93
CA LYS A 67 -3.55 -0.72 32.69
C LYS A 67 -2.45 0.27 32.31
N TRP A 68 -2.62 0.93 31.15
CA TRP A 68 -1.75 2.01 30.67
C TRP A 68 -1.41 2.96 31.83
N GLN A 69 -0.16 2.92 32.29
CA GLN A 69 0.26 3.72 33.46
C GLN A 69 0.68 5.15 33.10
N TYR A 70 0.65 5.51 31.82
CA TYR A 70 1.14 6.79 31.32
C TYR A 70 0.11 7.43 30.41
N SER A 71 -0.26 8.66 30.74
CA SER A 71 -1.22 9.43 29.95
C SER A 71 -0.51 10.36 28.95
N ASN A 72 0.78 10.65 29.15
CA ASN A 72 1.54 11.55 28.30
C ASN A 72 2.91 10.98 27.88
N ARG A 73 3.30 11.23 26.62
CA ARG A 73 4.56 10.74 26.01
C ARG A 73 5.81 11.18 26.77
N LYS A 74 5.77 12.33 27.46
CA LYS A 74 6.91 12.83 28.26
C LYS A 74 7.25 11.93 29.44
N GLU A 75 6.24 11.32 30.07
CA GLU A 75 6.43 10.43 31.24
C GLU A 75 7.23 9.17 30.90
N LEU A 76 7.27 8.77 29.63
CA LEU A 76 7.97 7.57 29.17
C LEU A 76 9.51 7.73 29.15
N TYR A 77 10.01 8.95 28.98
CA TYR A 77 11.44 9.23 28.72
C TYR A 77 12.18 9.85 29.91
N GLU A 78 11.48 10.23 30.98
CA GLU A 78 12.05 10.98 32.12
C GLU A 78 12.57 10.10 33.27
N ARG A 79 12.91 8.83 33.01
CA ARG A 79 13.68 8.02 33.98
C ARG A 79 15.17 8.24 33.79
N THR A 80 15.69 9.32 34.36
CA THR A 80 17.11 9.45 34.75
C THR A 80 17.19 9.56 36.26
#